data_AF-A0A0G0NMQ8-F1
#
_entry.id   AF-A0A0G0NMQ8-F1
#
_cell.length_a   1.000
_cell.length_b   1.000
_cell.length_c   1.000
_cell.angle_alpha   90.00
_cell.angle_beta   90.00
_cell.angle_gamma   90.00
#
_symmetry.space_group_name_H-M   'P 1'
#
loop_
_entity.id
_entity.type
_entity.pdbx_description
1 polymer ?
#
loop_
_entity_poly.entity_id
_entity_poly.type
_entity_poly.pdbx_seq_one_letter_code
_entity_poly.pdbx_strand_id
1 'polypeptide(L)'
;MQVKAKIKHLRIAPRKVRLVAGVIRGLDVELAVHKLAVMDQRSVTPILKLVNSAIASAEHNYELSKSNLYIEAITVNDGPTLYRWMQKAFGRATPLRHRTSIVDITLAEKKPSDGNKKNKQNKSIDDKISTETVVEPIKEAKDIKKEDYKDVNQVFPRKTGM
;
A
#
# COMPACT_ATOMS: atom_id res chain seq x y z
N MET A 1 4.47 -18.75 -4.18
CA MET A 1 3.02 -18.46 -4.36
C MET A 1 2.81 -17.09 -5.00
N GLN A 2 1.62 -16.80 -5.57
CA GLN A 2 1.30 -15.50 -6.19
C GLN A 2 0.03 -14.88 -5.56
N VAL A 3 0.07 -13.56 -5.31
CA VAL A 3 -1.06 -12.77 -4.80
C VAL A 3 -1.40 -11.67 -5.80
N LYS A 4 -2.67 -11.55 -6.17
CA LYS A 4 -3.13 -10.58 -7.17
C LYS A 4 -4.01 -9.52 -6.54
N ALA A 5 -3.81 -8.26 -6.94
CA ALA A 5 -4.66 -7.15 -6.56
C ALA A 5 -4.93 -6.24 -7.77
N LYS A 6 -6.12 -5.64 -7.84
CA LYS A 6 -6.52 -4.80 -8.97
C LYS A 6 -7.29 -3.55 -8.57
N ILE A 7 -7.03 -2.44 -9.25
CA ILE A 7 -7.88 -1.25 -9.26
C ILE A 7 -8.62 -1.18 -10.58
N LYS A 8 -9.95 -1.15 -10.52
CA LYS A 8 -10.81 -0.90 -11.67
C LYS A 8 -11.18 0.59 -11.74
N HIS A 9 -11.28 1.12 -12.95
CA HIS A 9 -11.79 2.48 -13.23
C HIS A 9 -10.99 3.62 -12.58
N LEU A 10 -9.66 3.53 -12.55
CA LEU A 10 -8.83 4.63 -12.06
C LEU A 10 -8.93 5.82 -13.03
N ARG A 11 -9.36 6.98 -12.54
CA ARG A 11 -9.57 8.21 -13.34
C ARG A 11 -8.27 8.95 -13.65
N ILE A 12 -7.28 8.23 -14.16
CA ILE A 12 -5.97 8.75 -14.58
C ILE A 12 -5.63 8.10 -15.92
N ALA A 13 -4.98 8.87 -16.81
CA ALA A 13 -4.54 8.33 -18.08
C ALA A 13 -3.49 7.22 -17.88
N PRO A 14 -3.61 6.06 -18.55
CA PRO A 14 -2.69 4.91 -18.41
C PRO A 14 -1.21 5.28 -18.53
N ARG A 15 -0.87 6.19 -19.45
CA ARG A 15 0.51 6.71 -19.63
C ARG A 15 1.10 7.30 -18.34
N LYS A 16 0.32 8.06 -17.56
CA LYS A 16 0.81 8.68 -16.31
C LYS A 16 0.97 7.67 -15.18
N VAL A 17 0.20 6.59 -15.20
CA VAL A 17 0.29 5.50 -14.22
C VAL A 17 1.46 4.58 -14.57
N ARG A 18 1.68 4.30 -15.87
CA ARG A 18 2.82 3.51 -16.36
C ARG A 18 4.18 4.08 -15.95
N LEU A 19 4.31 5.40 -15.86
CA LEU A 19 5.53 6.06 -15.37
C LEU A 19 5.89 5.58 -13.96
N VAL A 20 4.92 5.56 -13.05
CA VAL A 20 5.16 5.11 -11.66
C VAL A 20 5.30 3.60 -11.59
N ALA A 21 4.45 2.86 -12.32
CA ALA A 21 4.50 1.40 -12.36
C ALA A 21 5.85 0.86 -12.87
N GLY A 22 6.49 1.54 -13.83
CA GLY A 22 7.81 1.16 -14.33
C GLY A 22 8.91 1.26 -13.27
N VAL A 23 8.82 2.21 -12.34
CA VAL A 23 9.82 2.42 -11.28
C VAL A 23 9.79 1.32 -10.22
N ILE A 24 8.60 0.78 -9.91
CA ILE A 24 8.42 -0.19 -8.82
C ILE A 24 8.43 -1.65 -9.28
N ARG A 25 8.44 -1.91 -10.59
CA ARG A 25 8.44 -3.26 -11.14
C ARG A 25 9.72 -4.01 -10.72
N GLY A 26 9.57 -5.22 -10.20
CA GLY A 26 10.70 -6.07 -9.80
C GLY A 26 11.37 -5.68 -8.49
N LEU A 27 10.87 -4.68 -7.77
CA LEU A 27 11.40 -4.31 -6.45
C LEU A 27 10.80 -5.16 -5.35
N ASP A 28 11.56 -5.33 -4.26
CA ASP A 28 11.05 -5.81 -2.99
C ASP A 28 9.95 -4.85 -2.49
N VAL A 29 8.90 -5.40 -1.88
CA VAL A 29 7.70 -4.63 -1.52
C VAL A 29 8.01 -3.46 -0.57
N GLU A 30 8.91 -3.68 0.38
CA GLU A 30 9.32 -2.64 1.34
C GLU A 30 10.00 -1.45 0.63
N LEU A 31 10.96 -1.73 -0.25
CA LEU A 31 11.62 -0.70 -1.07
C LEU A 31 10.62 0.02 -1.98
N ALA A 32 9.65 -0.70 -2.54
CA ALA A 32 8.61 -0.11 -3.38
C ALA A 32 7.75 0.90 -2.58
N VAL A 33 7.36 0.58 -1.34
CA VAL A 33 6.60 1.49 -0.47
C VAL A 33 7.40 2.76 -0.16
N HIS A 34 8.68 2.63 0.17
CA HIS A 34 9.55 3.79 0.44
C HIS A 34 9.75 4.67 -0.79
N LYS A 35 9.98 4.07 -1.98
CA LYS A 35 10.09 4.84 -3.22
C LYS A 35 8.79 5.57 -3.54
N LEU A 36 7.65 4.92 -3.37
CA LEU A 36 6.35 5.55 -3.59
C LEU A 36 6.13 6.72 -2.62
N ALA A 37 6.57 6.63 -1.37
CA ALA A 37 6.37 7.68 -0.38
C ALA A 37 7.04 9.03 -0.74
N VAL A 38 8.14 9.01 -1.51
CA VAL A 38 8.89 10.23 -1.87
C VAL A 38 8.56 10.76 -3.27
N MET A 39 7.77 10.04 -4.07
CA MET A 39 7.44 10.45 -5.44
C MET A 39 6.30 11.46 -5.48
N ASP A 40 6.47 12.55 -6.25
CA ASP A 40 5.49 13.64 -6.40
C ASP A 40 4.43 13.41 -7.51
N GLN A 41 4.36 12.20 -8.07
CA GLN A 41 3.39 11.93 -9.13
C GLN A 41 1.99 11.69 -8.56
N ARG A 42 0.95 12.32 -9.11
CA ARG A 42 -0.46 12.08 -8.71
C ARG A 42 -0.88 10.60 -8.74
N SER A 43 -0.25 9.80 -9.61
CA SER A 43 -0.49 8.35 -9.73
C SER A 43 0.00 7.54 -8.51
N VAL A 44 0.81 8.13 -7.63
CA VAL A 44 1.42 7.44 -6.48
C VAL A 44 0.36 7.08 -5.44
N THR A 45 -0.50 8.02 -5.07
CA THR A 45 -1.53 7.79 -4.03
C THR A 45 -2.40 6.55 -4.30
N PRO A 46 -2.98 6.34 -5.51
CA PRO A 46 -3.75 5.13 -5.78
C PRO A 46 -2.87 3.86 -5.85
N ILE A 47 -1.64 3.95 -6.34
CA ILE A 47 -0.73 2.78 -6.41
C ILE A 47 -0.29 2.35 -5.00
N LEU A 48 0.05 3.29 -4.12
CA LEU A 48 0.41 3.01 -2.73
C LEU A 48 -0.71 2.24 -2.02
N LYS A 49 -1.96 2.70 -2.20
CA LYS A 49 -3.14 1.99 -1.66
C LYS A 49 -3.27 0.58 -2.21
N LEU A 50 -3.00 0.38 -3.50
CA LEU A 50 -3.06 -0.94 -4.12
C LEU A 50 -2.00 -1.89 -3.56
N VAL A 51 -0.77 -1.41 -3.41
CA VAL A 51 0.34 -2.18 -2.82
C VAL A 51 0.01 -2.58 -1.38
N ASN A 52 -0.45 -1.64 -0.56
CA ASN A 52 -0.84 -1.93 0.82
C ASN A 52 -2.00 -2.94 0.90
N SER A 53 -2.98 -2.84 0.00
CA SER A 53 -4.05 -3.82 -0.10
C SER A 53 -3.56 -5.21 -0.50
N ALA A 54 -2.57 -5.29 -1.40
CA ALA A 54 -1.97 -6.55 -1.81
C ALA A 54 -1.17 -7.20 -0.68
N ILE A 55 -0.43 -6.41 0.11
CA ILE A 55 0.27 -6.87 1.32
C ILE A 55 -0.73 -7.44 2.32
N ALA A 56 -1.78 -6.68 2.64
CA ALA A 56 -2.80 -7.12 3.58
C ALA A 56 -3.49 -8.42 3.11
N SER A 57 -3.73 -8.56 1.81
CA SER A 57 -4.28 -9.81 1.25
C SER A 57 -3.30 -10.97 1.34
N ALA A 58 -1.99 -10.73 1.20
CA ALA A 58 -0.97 -11.76 1.31
C ALA A 58 -0.80 -12.23 2.77
N GLU A 59 -0.81 -11.29 3.72
CA GLU A 59 -0.76 -11.56 5.15
C GLU A 59 -2.01 -12.34 5.61
N HIS A 60 -3.20 -11.90 5.23
CA HIS A 60 -4.45 -12.51 5.70
C HIS A 60 -4.73 -13.89 5.09
N ASN A 61 -4.48 -14.08 3.79
CA ASN A 61 -4.89 -15.31 3.11
C ASN A 61 -3.79 -16.39 3.08
N TYR A 62 -2.53 -15.98 3.15
CA TYR A 62 -1.38 -16.87 2.95
C TYR A 62 -0.34 -16.76 4.07
N GLU A 63 -0.61 -15.97 5.11
CA GLU A 63 0.27 -15.76 6.27
C GLU A 63 1.71 -15.37 5.89
N LEU A 64 1.85 -14.66 4.76
CA LEU A 64 3.15 -14.28 4.22
C LEU A 64 3.67 -13.02 4.90
N SER A 65 4.96 -13.03 5.23
CA SER A 65 5.63 -11.83 5.75
C SER A 65 5.95 -10.85 4.62
N LYS A 66 5.79 -9.55 4.91
CA LYS A 66 6.11 -8.45 3.99
C LYS A 66 7.55 -8.51 3.45
N SER A 67 8.51 -8.99 4.26
CA SER A 67 9.93 -9.08 3.91
C SER A 67 10.24 -10.16 2.87
N ASN A 68 9.36 -11.15 2.68
CA ASN A 68 9.54 -12.22 1.68
C ASN A 68 8.82 -11.91 0.36
N LEU A 69 8.13 -10.77 0.23
CA LEU A 69 7.34 -10.42 -0.95
C LEU A 69 8.08 -9.45 -1.86
N TYR A 70 7.95 -9.68 -3.17
CA TYR A 70 8.40 -8.75 -4.20
C TYR A 70 7.32 -8.56 -5.28
N ILE A 71 7.42 -7.45 -6.00
CA ILE A 71 6.49 -7.14 -7.10
C ILE A 71 6.97 -7.88 -8.35
N GLU A 72 6.36 -9.03 -8.63
CA GLU A 72 6.66 -9.84 -9.83
C GLU A 72 6.23 -9.10 -11.09
N ALA A 73 4.96 -8.66 -11.14
CA ALA A 73 4.41 -7.99 -12.30
C ALA A 73 3.49 -6.85 -11.90
N ILE A 74 3.60 -5.75 -12.64
CA ILE A 74 2.65 -4.64 -12.59
C ILE A 74 2.29 -4.22 -14.01
N THR A 75 1.00 -4.34 -14.31
CA THR A 75 0.43 -4.02 -15.62
C THR A 75 -0.60 -2.91 -15.49
N VAL A 76 -0.60 -2.01 -16.47
CA VAL A 76 -1.52 -0.88 -16.54
C VAL A 76 -2.20 -0.91 -17.90
N ASN A 77 -3.46 -1.34 -17.87
CA ASN A 77 -4.32 -1.48 -19.03
C ASN A 77 -5.17 -0.21 -19.22
N ASP A 78 -5.57 0.04 -20.47
CA ASP A 78 -6.53 1.10 -20.78
C ASP A 78 -7.92 0.67 -20.29
N GLY A 79 -8.64 1.60 -19.66
CA GLY A 79 -10.01 1.39 -19.19
C GLY A 79 -11.04 2.08 -20.11
N PRO A 80 -12.33 2.05 -19.74
CA PRO A 80 -13.36 2.77 -20.47
C PRO A 80 -13.04 4.27 -20.53
N THR A 81 -13.10 4.83 -21.73
CA THR A 81 -12.83 6.24 -21.97
C THR A 81 -14.15 6.99 -22.10
N LEU A 82 -14.33 8.06 -21.30
CA LEU A 82 -15.48 8.95 -21.47
C LEU A 82 -15.16 10.01 -22.52
N TYR A 83 -16.09 10.18 -23.45
CA TYR A 83 -16.03 11.21 -24.48
C TYR A 83 -16.84 12.44 -24.07
N ARG A 84 -16.28 13.62 -24.34
CA ARG A 84 -16.92 14.94 -24.23
C ARG A 84 -16.58 15.70 -25.51
N TRP A 85 -17.44 16.61 -25.94
CA TRP A 85 -17.18 17.44 -27.12
C TRP A 85 -16.75 18.83 -26.69
N MET A 86 -15.76 19.39 -27.36
CA MET A 86 -15.28 20.75 -27.15
C MET A 86 -15.46 21.54 -28.45
N GLN A 87 -16.15 22.68 -28.37
CA GLN A 87 -16.30 23.58 -29.52
C GLN A 87 -14.94 24.15 -29.95
N LYS A 88 -14.78 24.36 -31.26
CA LYS A 88 -13.59 24.94 -31.90
C LYS A 88 -14.01 25.95 -32.98
N ALA A 89 -13.04 26.71 -33.49
CA ALA A 89 -13.26 27.69 -34.55
C ALA A 89 -13.92 27.08 -35.80
N PHE A 90 -14.64 27.91 -36.55
CA PHE A 90 -15.36 27.54 -37.78
C PHE A 90 -16.41 26.43 -37.58
N GLY A 91 -17.14 26.45 -36.46
CA GLY A 91 -18.22 25.47 -36.17
C GLY A 91 -17.73 24.03 -35.96
N ARG A 92 -16.42 23.83 -35.79
CA ARG A 92 -15.82 22.50 -35.60
C ARG A 92 -16.02 22.01 -34.16
N ALA A 93 -16.10 20.69 -33.98
CA ALA A 93 -16.11 20.05 -32.66
C ALA A 93 -15.05 18.96 -32.59
N THR A 94 -14.26 18.95 -31.52
CA THR A 94 -13.24 17.90 -31.28
C THR A 94 -13.57 17.10 -30.03
N PRO A 95 -13.31 15.77 -30.01
CA PRO A 95 -13.58 14.95 -28.85
C PRO A 95 -12.48 15.10 -27.79
N LEU A 96 -12.86 15.46 -26.57
CA LEU A 96 -12.07 15.37 -25.36
C LEU A 96 -12.23 13.97 -24.74
N ARG A 97 -11.11 13.29 -24.51
CA ARG A 97 -11.06 11.91 -24.00
C ARG A 97 -10.66 11.89 -22.53
N HIS A 98 -11.59 11.61 -21.63
CA HIS A 98 -11.28 11.33 -20.22
C HIS A 98 -11.01 9.83 -20.05
N ARG A 99 -9.75 9.45 -20.31
CA ARG A 99 -9.27 8.07 -20.20
C ARG A 99 -9.29 7.61 -18.74
N THR A 100 -9.65 6.35 -18.53
CA THR A 100 -9.41 5.64 -17.27
C THR A 100 -8.36 4.55 -17.48
N SER A 101 -7.84 4.01 -16.40
CA SER A 101 -6.90 2.88 -16.41
C SER A 101 -7.36 1.78 -15.47
N ILE A 102 -6.97 0.56 -15.79
CA ILE A 102 -7.07 -0.60 -14.91
C ILE A 102 -5.64 -0.97 -14.52
N VAL A 103 -5.38 -1.11 -13.22
CA VAL A 103 -4.04 -1.43 -12.70
C VAL A 103 -4.11 -2.79 -12.04
N ASP A 104 -3.27 -3.71 -12.49
CA ASP A 104 -3.15 -5.05 -11.92
C ASP A 104 -1.73 -5.22 -11.36
N ILE A 105 -1.65 -5.69 -10.12
CA ILE A 105 -0.40 -6.01 -9.42
C ILE A 105 -0.40 -7.48 -9.07
N THR A 106 0.73 -8.15 -9.31
CA THR A 106 1.01 -9.51 -8.87
C THR A 106 2.25 -9.47 -7.97
N LEU A 107 2.08 -9.92 -6.73
CA LEU A 107 3.16 -10.14 -5.77
C LEU A 107 3.53 -11.62 -5.76
N ALA A 108 4.81 -11.91 -5.62
CA ALA A 108 5.32 -13.26 -5.46
C ALA A 108 6.27 -13.35 -4.27
N GLU A 109 6.46 -14.58 -3.80
CA GLU A 109 7.42 -14.90 -2.74
C GLU A 109 8.83 -15.06 -3.31
N LYS A 110 9.82 -14.51 -2.62
CA LYS A 110 11.23 -14.60 -2.98
C LYS A 110 11.82 -15.97 -2.65
N LYS A 111 11.47 -16.51 -1.47
CA LYS A 111 11.76 -17.88 -1.08
C LYS A 111 10.46 -18.67 -0.99
N PRO A 112 10.38 -19.88 -1.59
CA PRO A 112 9.21 -20.72 -1.45
C PRO A 112 9.05 -21.08 0.03
N SER A 113 7.91 -20.74 0.62
CA SER A 113 7.50 -21.33 1.89
C SER A 113 7.05 -22.77 1.58
N ASP A 114 7.71 -23.76 2.19
CA ASP A 114 7.23 -25.14 2.14
C ASP A 114 5.83 -25.17 2.77
N GLY A 115 4.80 -25.39 1.94
CA GLY A 115 3.43 -25.40 2.38
C GLY A 115 3.21 -26.38 3.54
N ASN A 116 2.75 -25.86 4.68
CA ASN A 116 2.10 -26.58 5.78
C ASN A 116 2.79 -27.86 6.30
N LYS A 117 3.88 -27.69 7.08
CA LYS A 117 4.18 -28.58 8.24
C LYS A 117 4.47 -27.73 9.47
N LYS A 118 3.47 -27.06 10.07
CA LYS A 118 3.66 -26.40 11.38
C LYS A 118 2.41 -26.02 12.17
N ASN A 119 1.29 -26.73 12.03
CA ASN A 119 0.16 -26.62 12.97
C ASN A 119 0.13 -27.72 14.05
N LYS A 120 1.29 -28.07 14.62
CA LYS A 120 1.34 -29.00 15.78
C LYS A 120 2.33 -28.63 16.90
N GLN A 121 3.17 -27.60 16.75
CA GLN A 121 4.17 -27.24 17.78
C GLN A 121 3.80 -26.01 18.61
N ASN A 122 3.02 -25.07 18.07
CA ASN A 122 2.72 -23.81 18.77
C ASN A 122 1.62 -23.92 19.85
N LYS A 123 0.97 -25.08 20.01
CA LYS A 123 -0.02 -25.29 21.08
C LYS A 123 0.60 -25.66 22.44
N SER A 124 1.94 -25.71 22.53
CA SER A 124 2.66 -26.22 23.72
C SER A 124 3.60 -25.22 24.41
N ILE A 125 3.71 -24.00 23.87
CA ILE A 125 4.69 -23.00 24.34
C ILE A 125 4.00 -21.94 25.23
N ASP A 126 2.72 -21.66 25.00
CA ASP A 126 1.98 -20.60 25.71
C ASP A 126 1.56 -20.99 27.14
N ASP A 127 1.49 -22.30 27.44
CA ASP A 127 1.13 -22.81 28.78
C ASP A 127 2.30 -22.82 29.78
N LYS A 128 3.53 -22.48 29.36
CA LYS A 128 4.75 -22.59 30.19
C LYS A 128 5.35 -21.26 30.66
N ILE A 129 4.86 -20.12 30.18
CA ILE A 129 5.46 -18.81 30.47
C ILE A 129 4.77 -18.09 31.65
N SER A 130 3.67 -18.63 32.19
CA SER A 130 2.83 -17.96 33.19
C SER A 130 3.10 -18.33 34.67
N THR A 131 4.04 -19.21 34.99
CA THR A 131 4.25 -19.67 36.38
C THR A 131 5.57 -19.28 37.06
N GLU A 132 6.51 -18.63 36.37
CA GLU A 132 7.78 -18.25 36.99
C GLU A 132 7.97 -16.74 36.93
N THR A 133 8.21 -16.16 38.11
CA THR A 133 8.54 -14.75 38.44
C THR A 133 7.39 -13.79 38.78
N VAL A 134 6.82 -13.99 39.98
CA VAL A 134 6.40 -12.90 40.87
C VAL A 134 7.24 -13.01 42.14
N VAL A 135 8.14 -12.05 42.41
CA VAL A 135 8.32 -11.38 43.71
C VAL A 135 8.97 -10.00 43.44
N GLU A 136 8.24 -8.94 43.81
CA GLU A 136 8.55 -7.50 43.73
C GLU A 136 9.57 -7.07 44.85
N PRO A 137 9.76 -5.78 45.27
CA PRO A 137 9.50 -4.43 44.70
C PRO A 137 10.64 -3.40 44.95
N ILE A 138 10.72 -2.27 44.22
CA ILE A 138 11.13 -0.96 44.80
C ILE A 138 10.29 0.18 44.21
N LYS A 139 9.59 0.87 45.12
CA LYS A 139 8.98 2.20 44.96
C LYS A 139 10.08 3.24 44.74
N GLU A 140 10.00 4.04 43.68
CA GLU A 140 10.35 5.48 43.64
C GLU A 140 10.35 6.00 42.18
N ALA A 141 10.11 7.32 42.03
CA ALA A 141 9.94 8.08 40.78
C ALA A 141 8.58 7.99 40.07
N LYS A 142 7.55 8.52 40.76
CA LYS A 142 6.55 9.38 40.11
C LYS A 142 7.19 10.73 39.79
N ASP A 143 6.82 11.29 38.63
CA ASP A 143 6.78 12.73 38.25
C ASP A 143 7.50 13.05 36.94
N ILE A 144 6.79 12.84 35.81
CA ILE A 144 6.86 13.76 34.66
C ILE A 144 5.42 14.04 34.21
N LYS A 145 5.11 15.34 34.11
CA LYS A 145 3.78 15.91 33.90
C LYS A 145 3.27 15.69 32.48
N LYS A 146 1.95 15.70 32.35
CA LYS A 146 1.14 15.43 31.15
C LYS A 146 1.13 16.57 30.10
N GLU A 147 2.18 17.38 30.01
CA GLU A 147 2.13 18.66 29.28
C GLU A 147 2.87 18.70 27.93
N ASP A 148 3.65 17.68 27.54
CA ASP A 148 4.50 17.75 26.33
C ASP A 148 3.94 17.09 25.06
N TYR A 149 2.67 16.66 25.03
CA TYR A 149 2.06 16.01 23.85
C TYR A 149 0.99 16.86 23.12
N LYS A 150 1.22 18.17 22.96
CA LYS A 150 0.30 19.03 22.19
C LYS A 150 0.86 19.68 20.92
N ASP A 151 2.14 19.55 20.62
CA ASP A 151 2.76 20.34 19.53
C ASP A 151 3.03 19.63 18.20
N VAL A 152 2.61 18.37 18.00
CA VAL A 152 2.88 17.68 16.71
C VAL A 152 1.70 17.74 15.72
N ASN A 153 0.54 18.25 16.15
CA ASN A 153 -0.65 18.39 15.28
C ASN A 153 -0.97 19.85 14.88
N GLN A 154 -0.05 20.80 15.10
CA GLN A 154 -0.13 22.16 14.59
C GLN A 154 1.08 22.48 13.69
N VAL A 155 1.10 21.98 12.44
CA VAL A 155 2.05 22.53 11.45
C VAL A 155 1.42 22.92 10.12
N PHE A 156 0.22 22.45 9.73
CA PHE A 156 -0.44 23.01 8.54
C PHE A 156 -1.97 23.08 8.65
N PRO A 157 -2.59 24.28 8.64
CA PRO A 157 -4.03 24.39 8.49
C PRO A 157 -4.41 23.84 7.11
N ARG A 158 -5.34 22.87 7.07
CA ARG A 158 -6.06 22.56 5.84
C ARG A 158 -6.81 23.82 5.44
N LYS A 159 -6.30 24.52 4.44
CA LYS A 159 -6.94 25.68 3.83
C LYS A 159 -8.25 25.22 3.19
N THR A 160 -9.32 25.22 3.98
CA THR A 160 -10.69 25.20 3.49
C THR A 160 -11.10 26.64 3.23
N GLY A 161 -11.45 26.93 1.98
CA GLY A 161 -11.92 28.22 1.46
C GLY A 161 -11.41 28.36 0.03
N MET A 162 -12.23 28.66 -0.98
CA MET A 162 -13.57 29.25 -1.05
C MET A 162 -14.24 28.74 -2.33
#